data_AF-A0A0F5IWG6-F1
#
_entry.id   AF-A0A0F5IWG6-F1
#
_cell.length_a   1.000
_cell.length_b   1.000
_cell.length_c   1.000
_cell.angle_alpha   90.00
_cell.angle_beta   90.00
_cell.angle_gamma   90.00
#
_symmetry.space_group_name_H-M   'P 1'
#
loop_
_entity.id
_entity.type
_entity.pdbx_description
1 polymer ?
#
loop_
_entity_poly.entity_id
_entity_poly.type
_entity_poly.pdbx_seq_one_letter_code
_entity_poly.pdbx_strand_id
1 'polypeptide(L)'
;MSTNILFVFEGERAEKVIAESLEKSVFKDEKIIKCAFAADIYQLYATFVTDEYLDMFSYIKALNEQNAKVLEDYNRDDFSEIHLFFDYDGHATANKGKPGDEKIKEMLTYFDNETEQGKLYISYPMVEAIRHFKDHDSFRDLCVKCKGRNCPNQEDCKEVATCLSEPHYKTRVGNECPKMSNIHQYNSECWNTLIKAHLFKMNYVVNDSYSLPEELVSQFVIFEKQIEKYIGQPCPKVAVLSAFPLFVFDYFGCKEIIRRLT
;
A
#
# COMPACT_ATOMS: atom_id res chain seq x y z
N MET A 1 19.79 7.91 19.39
CA MET A 1 18.69 7.11 19.95
C MET A 1 18.11 6.31 18.80
N SER A 2 17.85 5.02 18.96
CA SER A 2 17.19 4.26 17.90
C SER A 2 15.74 4.73 17.83
N THR A 3 15.34 5.18 16.65
CA THR A 3 13.99 5.67 16.38
C THR A 3 13.10 4.47 16.12
N ASN A 4 12.12 4.20 16.98
CA ASN A 4 11.14 3.14 16.72
C ASN A 4 10.05 3.68 15.78
N ILE A 5 9.70 2.86 14.81
CA ILE A 5 8.64 3.11 13.84
C ILE A 5 7.61 1.98 13.99
N LEU A 6 6.33 2.33 14.09
CA LEU A 6 5.24 1.35 14.13
C LEU A 6 4.66 1.18 12.75
N PHE A 7 4.71 -0.04 12.22
CA PHE A 7 3.95 -0.43 11.04
C PHE A 7 2.70 -1.19 11.44
N VAL A 8 1.57 -0.78 10.87
CA VAL A 8 0.28 -1.43 11.03
C VAL A 8 -0.18 -1.95 9.67
N PHE A 9 -0.49 -3.25 9.61
CA PHE A 9 -0.84 -3.93 8.36
C PHE A 9 -2.29 -4.40 8.33
N GLU A 10 -2.89 -4.45 7.14
CA GLU A 10 -4.16 -5.14 6.92
C GLU A 10 -4.08 -6.63 7.33
N GLY A 11 -3.08 -7.37 6.81
CA GLY A 11 -2.86 -8.78 7.10
C GLY A 11 -1.67 -9.10 8.00
N GLU A 12 -1.72 -10.27 8.65
CA GLU A 12 -0.68 -10.72 9.61
C GLU A 12 0.59 -11.29 8.97
N ARG A 13 0.49 -11.78 7.74
CA ARG A 13 1.50 -12.68 7.16
C ARG A 13 2.33 -12.05 6.06
N ALA A 14 1.70 -11.61 4.97
CA ALA A 14 2.45 -11.25 3.77
C ALA A 14 3.25 -9.95 3.98
N GLU A 15 2.59 -8.95 4.54
CA GLU A 15 3.08 -7.62 4.86
C GLU A 15 4.21 -7.70 5.87
N LYS A 16 4.05 -8.50 6.94
CA LYS A 16 5.09 -8.72 7.95
C LYS A 16 6.39 -9.24 7.32
N VAL A 17 6.30 -10.27 6.47
CA VAL A 17 7.49 -10.85 5.83
C VAL A 17 8.13 -9.85 4.84
N ILE A 18 7.32 -9.06 4.14
CA ILE A 18 7.82 -8.01 3.24
C ILE A 18 8.54 -6.92 4.05
N ALA A 19 7.94 -6.46 5.14
CA ALA A 19 8.51 -5.45 6.02
C ALA A 19 9.80 -5.93 6.69
N GLU A 20 9.89 -7.19 7.10
CA GLU A 20 11.13 -7.78 7.63
C GLU A 20 12.25 -7.84 6.59
N SER A 21 11.93 -8.15 5.33
CA SER A 21 12.89 -8.15 4.24
C SER A 21 13.34 -6.74 3.88
N LEU A 22 12.40 -5.79 3.88
CA LEU A 22 12.65 -4.36 3.64
C LEU A 22 13.57 -3.79 4.73
N GLU A 23 13.21 -3.98 6.00
CA GLU A 23 13.98 -3.51 7.17
C GLU A 23 15.45 -3.93 7.05
N LYS A 24 15.71 -5.22 6.82
CA LYS A 24 17.07 -5.76 6.70
C LYS A 24 17.86 -5.20 5.51
N SER A 25 17.18 -4.79 4.44
CA SER A 25 17.80 -4.42 3.17
C SER A 25 17.93 -2.92 2.96
N VAL A 26 17.10 -2.13 3.66
CA VAL A 26 16.92 -0.69 3.47
C VAL A 26 17.32 0.09 4.71
N PHE A 27 16.92 -0.38 5.89
CA PHE A 27 17.09 0.33 7.15
C PHE A 27 18.33 -0.17 7.87
N LYS A 28 18.98 0.70 8.66
CA LYS A 28 20.22 0.38 9.37
C LYS A 28 20.11 0.59 10.87
N ASP A 29 19.54 1.73 11.27
CA ASP A 29 19.55 2.20 12.66
C ASP A 29 18.12 2.27 13.25
N GLU A 30 17.11 2.29 12.37
CA GLU A 30 15.70 2.28 12.71
C GLU A 30 15.22 0.89 13.10
N LYS A 31 14.34 0.85 14.10
CA LYS A 31 13.68 -0.38 14.53
C LYS A 31 12.21 -0.33 14.10
N ILE A 32 11.83 -1.21 13.19
CA ILE A 32 10.45 -1.28 12.70
C ILE A 32 9.69 -2.31 13.52
N ILE A 33 8.77 -1.87 14.36
CA ILE A 33 7.84 -2.74 15.08
C ILE A 33 6.61 -2.98 14.21
N LYS A 34 6.14 -4.23 14.15
CA LYS A 34 5.21 -4.72 13.13
C LYS A 34 3.97 -5.30 13.80
N CYS A 35 2.83 -4.66 13.59
CA CYS A 35 1.54 -5.08 14.11
C CYS A 35 0.55 -5.29 12.96
N ALA A 36 -0.47 -6.13 13.20
CA ALA A 36 -1.52 -6.38 12.25
C ALA A 36 -2.85 -5.89 12.81
N PHE A 37 -3.61 -5.16 11.99
CA PHE A 37 -5.00 -4.80 12.27
C PHE A 37 -5.94 -5.99 11.99
N ALA A 38 -5.59 -6.86 11.03
CA ALA A 38 -6.34 -8.08 10.68
C ALA A 38 -7.79 -7.82 10.19
N ALA A 39 -8.05 -6.63 9.66
CA ALA A 39 -9.31 -6.20 9.07
C ALA A 39 -9.02 -5.09 8.03
N ASP A 40 -10.04 -4.67 7.28
CA ASP A 40 -9.89 -3.63 6.26
C ASP A 40 -9.78 -2.21 6.85
N ILE A 41 -9.19 -1.29 6.08
CA ILE A 41 -9.00 0.12 6.52
C ILE A 41 -10.32 0.84 6.82
N TYR A 42 -11.46 0.41 6.26
CA TYR A 42 -12.75 1.07 6.49
C TYR A 42 -13.25 0.87 7.91
N GLN A 43 -12.97 -0.29 8.52
CA GLN A 43 -13.29 -0.56 9.91
C GLN A 43 -12.43 0.27 10.86
N LEU A 44 -11.14 0.42 10.55
CA LEU A 44 -10.25 1.31 11.30
C LEU A 44 -10.76 2.75 11.23
N TYR A 45 -10.98 3.27 10.02
CA TYR A 45 -11.51 4.62 9.82
C TYR A 45 -12.84 4.85 10.53
N ALA A 46 -13.80 3.93 10.39
CA ALA A 46 -15.10 4.04 11.06
C ALA A 46 -14.98 4.11 12.59
N THR A 47 -13.96 3.48 13.17
CA THR A 47 -13.69 3.57 14.62
C THR A 47 -13.16 4.95 14.98
N PHE A 48 -12.13 5.43 14.28
CA PHE A 48 -11.44 6.68 14.62
C PHE A 48 -12.28 7.93 14.36
N VAL A 49 -13.16 7.94 13.37
CA VAL A 49 -14.07 9.09 13.16
C VAL A 49 -15.16 9.21 14.22
N THR A 50 -15.39 8.15 15.01
CA THR A 50 -16.40 8.17 16.10
C THR A 50 -15.81 8.52 17.45
N ASP A 51 -14.48 8.47 17.60
CA ASP A 51 -13.78 8.76 18.85
C ASP A 51 -12.49 9.55 18.58
N GLU A 52 -12.59 10.88 18.72
CA GLU A 52 -11.47 11.81 18.52
C GLU A 52 -10.37 11.67 19.59
N TYR A 53 -10.65 11.01 20.72
CA TYR A 53 -9.70 10.80 21.82
C TYR A 53 -8.95 9.47 21.67
N LEU A 54 -9.29 8.66 20.68
CA LEU A 54 -8.66 7.39 20.44
C LEU A 54 -7.23 7.59 19.90
N ASP A 55 -6.26 7.01 20.59
CA ASP A 55 -4.86 7.01 20.16
C ASP A 55 -4.53 5.73 19.37
N MET A 56 -3.94 5.91 18.18
CA MET A 56 -3.61 4.80 17.27
C MET A 56 -2.76 3.72 17.93
N PHE A 57 -1.71 4.09 18.67
CA PHE A 57 -0.85 3.11 19.34
C PHE A 57 -1.62 2.29 20.37
N SER A 58 -2.34 2.97 21.27
CA SER A 58 -3.10 2.36 22.35
C SER A 58 -4.18 1.43 21.82
N TYR A 59 -4.87 1.85 20.76
CA TYR A 59 -5.86 1.05 20.07
C TYR A 59 -5.24 -0.23 19.47
N ILE A 60 -4.15 -0.11 18.70
CA ILE A 60 -3.48 -1.26 18.08
C ILE A 60 -2.92 -2.22 19.13
N LYS A 61 -2.38 -1.72 20.25
CA LYS A 61 -1.90 -2.53 21.38
C LYS A 61 -3.02 -3.32 22.04
N ALA A 62 -4.20 -2.73 22.20
CA ALA A 62 -5.35 -3.37 22.83
C ALA A 62 -6.16 -4.29 21.88
N LEU A 63 -5.94 -4.18 20.56
CA LEU A 63 -6.76 -4.83 19.54
C LEU A 63 -6.80 -6.36 19.65
N ASN A 64 -5.65 -6.99 19.88
CA ASN A 64 -5.52 -8.44 19.99
C ASN A 64 -4.28 -8.85 20.82
N GLU A 65 -4.27 -10.09 21.32
CA GLU A 65 -3.20 -10.61 22.18
C GLU A 65 -1.82 -10.59 21.50
N GLN A 66 -1.77 -10.79 20.18
CA GLN A 66 -0.53 -10.82 19.42
C GLN A 66 0.14 -9.44 19.38
N ASN A 67 -0.63 -8.38 19.11
CA ASN A 67 -0.15 -7.00 19.15
C ASN A 67 0.18 -6.59 20.59
N ALA A 68 -0.66 -6.96 21.57
CA ALA A 68 -0.40 -6.67 22.98
C ALA A 68 0.96 -7.23 23.43
N LYS A 69 1.30 -8.44 22.98
CA LYS A 69 2.60 -9.07 23.24
C LYS A 69 3.76 -8.40 22.49
N VAL A 70 3.57 -8.02 21.23
CA VAL A 70 4.61 -7.30 20.45
C VAL A 70 4.93 -5.95 21.06
N LEU A 71 3.91 -5.28 21.62
CA LEU A 71 3.99 -3.93 22.17
C LEU A 71 4.07 -3.90 23.70
N GLU A 72 4.27 -5.05 24.37
CA GLU A 72 4.20 -5.19 25.84
C GLU A 72 5.11 -4.17 26.54
N ASP A 73 6.37 -4.14 26.13
CA ASP A 73 7.44 -3.29 26.68
C ASP A 73 7.46 -1.86 26.14
N TYR A 74 6.50 -1.49 25.28
CA TYR A 74 6.46 -0.16 24.67
C TYR A 74 5.25 0.66 25.13
N ASN A 75 5.43 1.98 25.09
CA ASN A 75 4.39 2.99 25.22
C ASN A 75 4.36 3.90 23.97
N ARG A 76 3.39 4.81 23.89
CA ARG A 76 3.22 5.70 22.72
C ARG A 76 4.47 6.54 22.45
N ASP A 77 5.13 7.05 23.48
CA ASP A 77 6.28 7.97 23.36
C ASP A 77 7.56 7.26 22.90
N ASP A 78 7.59 5.92 22.93
CA ASP A 78 8.69 5.15 22.36
C ASP A 78 8.70 5.17 20.82
N PHE A 79 7.61 5.62 20.19
CA PHE A 79 7.44 5.65 18.74
C PHE A 79 7.43 7.07 18.20
N SER A 80 8.28 7.30 17.20
CA SER A 80 8.30 8.56 16.46
C SER A 80 7.18 8.65 15.42
N GLU A 81 6.84 7.51 14.82
CA GLU A 81 6.06 7.44 13.59
C GLU A 81 5.19 6.19 13.56
N ILE A 82 4.00 6.33 12.99
CA ILE A 82 3.05 5.25 12.71
C ILE A 82 2.72 5.27 11.22
N HIS A 83 2.96 4.17 10.52
CA HIS A 83 2.66 4.00 9.10
C HIS A 83 1.69 2.84 8.91
N LEU A 84 0.61 3.10 8.19
CA LEU A 84 -0.50 2.18 7.94
C LEU A 84 -0.37 1.64 6.50
N PHE A 85 -0.31 0.33 6.32
CA PHE A 85 -0.23 -0.29 4.99
C PHE A 85 -1.44 -1.17 4.75
N PHE A 86 -2.25 -0.76 3.79
CA PHE A 86 -3.51 -1.42 3.46
C PHE A 86 -3.66 -1.63 1.97
N ASP A 87 -4.56 -2.52 1.60
CA ASP A 87 -4.84 -2.85 0.21
C ASP A 87 -5.97 -1.98 -0.34
N TYR A 88 -5.92 -1.69 -1.64
CA TYR A 88 -7.05 -1.09 -2.33
C TYR A 88 -8.11 -2.17 -2.56
N ASP A 89 -8.98 -2.38 -1.57
CA ASP A 89 -10.08 -3.33 -1.69
C ASP A 89 -11.27 -2.77 -2.49
N GLY A 90 -11.13 -2.63 -3.80
CA GLY A 90 -12.26 -2.25 -4.66
C GLY A 90 -13.43 -3.26 -4.67
N HIS A 91 -13.29 -4.41 -4.00
CA HIS A 91 -14.33 -5.42 -3.81
C HIS A 91 -15.09 -5.30 -2.47
N ALA A 92 -14.63 -4.45 -1.54
CA ALA A 92 -15.32 -4.26 -0.28
C ALA A 92 -16.76 -3.78 -0.52
N THR A 93 -17.71 -4.26 0.30
CA THR A 93 -19.11 -3.79 0.21
C THR A 93 -19.21 -2.29 0.54
N ALA A 94 -18.32 -1.80 1.41
CA ALA A 94 -18.12 -0.39 1.69
C ALA A 94 -17.68 0.41 0.44
N ASN A 95 -17.20 -0.27 -0.61
CA ASN A 95 -16.71 0.32 -1.86
C ASN A 95 -17.63 0.22 -3.07
N LYS A 96 -18.91 -0.09 -2.86
CA LYS A 96 -19.88 -0.13 -3.96
C LYS A 96 -20.07 1.27 -4.58
N GLY A 97 -19.46 1.50 -5.75
CA GLY A 97 -19.61 2.71 -6.57
C GLY A 97 -18.71 3.89 -6.18
N LYS A 98 -19.02 5.09 -6.72
CA LYS A 98 -18.40 6.38 -6.33
C LYS A 98 -18.31 6.63 -4.81
N PRO A 99 -19.28 6.20 -3.96
CA PRO A 99 -19.20 6.39 -2.51
C PRO A 99 -17.98 5.71 -1.86
N GLY A 100 -17.53 4.58 -2.43
CA GLY A 100 -16.34 3.86 -1.96
C GLY A 100 -15.04 4.62 -2.16
N ASP A 101 -14.89 5.15 -3.37
CA ASP A 101 -13.68 5.87 -3.77
C ASP A 101 -13.58 7.21 -3.01
N GLU A 102 -14.71 7.89 -2.75
CA GLU A 102 -14.71 9.06 -1.87
C GLU A 102 -14.32 8.70 -0.42
N LYS A 103 -14.73 7.53 0.09
CA LYS A 103 -14.31 7.07 1.42
C LYS A 103 -12.81 6.81 1.52
N ILE A 104 -12.17 6.29 0.46
CA ILE A 104 -10.70 6.22 0.40
C ILE A 104 -10.07 7.62 0.49
N LYS A 105 -10.61 8.62 -0.22
CA LYS A 105 -10.09 9.99 -0.13
C LYS A 105 -10.19 10.52 1.29
N GLU A 106 -11.34 10.34 1.94
CA GLU A 106 -11.51 10.73 3.34
C GLU A 106 -10.47 10.04 4.25
N MET A 107 -10.23 8.74 4.07
CA MET A 107 -9.23 8.00 4.84
C MET A 107 -7.80 8.49 4.57
N LEU A 108 -7.46 8.80 3.31
CA LEU A 108 -6.15 9.35 2.93
C LEU A 108 -5.95 10.78 3.45
N THR A 109 -7.02 11.53 3.67
CA THR A 109 -6.98 12.84 4.33
C THR A 109 -6.90 12.70 5.85
N TYR A 110 -7.58 11.72 6.44
CA TYR A 110 -7.61 11.53 7.89
C TYR A 110 -6.31 10.92 8.43
N PHE A 111 -5.75 9.95 7.70
CA PHE A 111 -4.50 9.27 8.05
C PHE A 111 -3.35 9.80 7.16
N ASP A 112 -3.01 11.09 7.28
CA ASP A 112 -2.00 11.74 6.45
C ASP A 112 -0.69 12.12 7.18
N ASN A 113 -0.68 11.97 8.50
CA ASN A 113 0.42 12.39 9.37
C ASN A 113 0.97 11.23 10.22
N GLU A 114 2.20 10.83 9.95
CA GLU A 114 2.89 9.73 10.62
C GLU A 114 3.13 9.96 12.12
N THR A 115 3.13 11.22 12.59
CA THR A 115 3.38 11.56 14.00
C THR A 115 2.11 11.60 14.85
N GLU A 116 0.92 11.57 14.23
CA GLU A 116 -0.38 11.64 14.89
C GLU A 116 -1.09 10.28 14.84
N GLN A 117 -2.20 10.18 14.10
CA GLN A 117 -2.99 8.95 13.92
C GLN A 117 -2.38 7.99 12.89
N GLY A 118 -1.25 8.35 12.32
CA GLY A 118 -0.50 7.56 11.36
C GLY A 118 -0.80 7.93 9.92
N LYS A 119 0.11 7.52 9.04
CA LYS A 119 0.07 7.82 7.61
C LYS A 119 -0.29 6.60 6.79
N LEU A 120 -1.34 6.71 5.98
CA LEU A 120 -1.89 5.62 5.17
C LEU A 120 -1.20 5.50 3.82
N TYR A 121 -0.68 4.31 3.53
CA TYR A 121 -0.15 3.89 2.25
C TYR A 121 -0.98 2.75 1.68
N ILE A 122 -1.32 2.85 0.40
CA ILE A 122 -2.20 1.90 -0.27
C ILE A 122 -1.43 1.07 -1.30
N SER A 123 -1.56 -0.24 -1.23
CA SER A 123 -1.14 -1.14 -2.31
C SER A 123 -2.25 -1.32 -3.33
N TYR A 124 -1.93 -1.19 -4.62
CA TYR A 124 -2.88 -1.28 -5.72
C TYR A 124 -2.64 -2.54 -6.56
N PRO A 125 -3.57 -3.51 -6.57
CA PRO A 125 -4.75 -3.60 -5.72
C PRO A 125 -4.46 -4.16 -4.32
N MET A 126 -3.32 -4.86 -4.13
CA MET A 126 -2.99 -5.51 -2.86
C MET A 126 -1.48 -5.71 -2.70
N VAL A 127 -1.06 -6.16 -1.51
CA VAL A 127 0.33 -6.35 -1.12
C VAL A 127 1.18 -7.13 -2.16
N GLU A 128 0.61 -8.09 -2.89
CA GLU A 128 1.32 -8.82 -3.94
C GLU A 128 1.83 -7.93 -5.09
N ALA A 129 1.39 -6.68 -5.20
CA ALA A 129 1.90 -5.71 -6.16
C ALA A 129 3.42 -5.56 -6.12
N ILE A 130 4.06 -5.70 -4.94
CA ILE A 130 5.52 -5.63 -4.81
C ILE A 130 6.26 -6.71 -5.61
N ARG A 131 5.58 -7.83 -5.90
CA ARG A 131 6.15 -8.99 -6.59
C ARG A 131 5.75 -9.03 -8.07
N HIS A 132 4.84 -8.18 -8.49
CA HIS A 132 4.32 -8.16 -9.86
C HIS A 132 5.17 -7.30 -10.79
N PHE A 133 6.48 -7.57 -10.76
CA PHE A 133 7.48 -6.90 -11.57
C PHE A 133 8.29 -7.94 -12.34
N LYS A 134 8.36 -7.77 -13.66
CA LYS A 134 9.14 -8.61 -14.56
C LYS A 134 10.25 -7.81 -15.24
N ASP A 135 9.85 -6.70 -15.84
CA ASP A 135 10.72 -5.74 -16.52
C ASP A 135 10.01 -4.38 -16.57
N HIS A 136 10.75 -3.30 -16.85
CA HIS A 136 10.21 -1.95 -16.88
C HIS A 136 9.14 -1.73 -17.96
N ASP A 137 9.33 -2.32 -19.15
CA ASP A 137 8.43 -2.15 -20.29
C ASP A 137 7.04 -2.74 -19.99
N SER A 138 7.00 -3.98 -19.52
CA SER A 138 5.76 -4.65 -19.12
C SER A 138 5.14 -4.01 -17.88
N PHE A 139 5.97 -3.58 -16.92
CA PHE A 139 5.47 -3.03 -15.67
C PHE A 139 4.84 -1.64 -15.82
N ARG A 140 5.36 -0.77 -16.71
CA ARG A 140 4.84 0.59 -16.96
C ARG A 140 3.34 0.59 -17.15
N ASP A 141 2.86 -0.24 -18.07
CA ASP A 141 1.45 -0.27 -18.49
C ASP A 141 0.61 -1.32 -17.75
N LEU A 142 1.23 -2.08 -16.83
CA LEU A 142 0.56 -3.13 -16.08
C LEU A 142 -0.59 -2.58 -15.23
N CYS A 143 -1.81 -2.94 -15.63
CA CYS A 143 -3.04 -2.62 -14.91
C CYS A 143 -3.83 -3.90 -14.63
N VAL A 144 -4.64 -3.89 -13.58
CA VAL A 144 -5.52 -5.02 -13.23
C VAL A 144 -6.92 -4.55 -12.87
N LYS A 145 -7.92 -5.39 -13.12
CA LYS A 145 -9.30 -5.11 -12.72
C LYS A 145 -9.38 -4.98 -11.20
N CYS A 146 -10.21 -4.06 -10.74
CA CYS A 146 -10.22 -3.69 -9.33
C CYS A 146 -11.59 -3.68 -8.66
N LYS A 147 -12.68 -3.69 -9.45
CA LYS A 147 -14.05 -3.68 -8.89
C LYS A 147 -14.76 -5.04 -8.97
N GLY A 148 -14.33 -5.95 -9.85
CA GLY A 148 -14.90 -7.30 -9.94
C GLY A 148 -16.44 -7.30 -9.96
N ARG A 149 -17.04 -7.97 -8.96
CA ARG A 149 -18.50 -8.03 -8.74
C ARG A 149 -19.15 -6.70 -8.35
N ASN A 150 -18.38 -5.70 -7.93
CA ASN A 150 -18.85 -4.35 -7.63
C ASN A 150 -18.62 -3.35 -8.78
N CYS A 151 -18.28 -3.82 -9.99
CA CYS A 151 -18.14 -2.93 -11.13
C CYS A 151 -19.48 -2.20 -11.40
N PRO A 152 -19.52 -0.85 -11.41
CA PRO A 152 -20.75 -0.09 -11.52
C PRO A 152 -21.40 -0.20 -12.91
N ASN A 153 -20.64 -0.64 -13.91
CA ASN A 153 -21.08 -0.70 -15.31
C ASN A 153 -21.40 -2.14 -15.76
N GLN A 154 -21.63 -3.08 -14.83
CA GLN A 154 -21.80 -4.50 -15.17
C GLN A 154 -22.96 -4.78 -16.12
N GLU A 155 -24.09 -4.10 -15.94
CA GLU A 155 -25.32 -4.36 -16.71
C GLU A 155 -25.10 -4.15 -18.22
N ASP A 156 -24.33 -3.13 -18.60
CA ASP A 156 -24.03 -2.78 -19.98
C ASP A 156 -22.65 -3.29 -20.46
N CYS A 157 -21.91 -4.03 -19.61
CA CYS A 157 -20.56 -4.47 -19.91
C CYS A 157 -20.55 -5.74 -20.76
N LYS A 158 -20.15 -5.60 -22.02
CA LYS A 158 -19.97 -6.73 -22.96
C LYS A 158 -18.94 -7.77 -22.47
N GLU A 159 -18.01 -7.36 -21.63
CA GLU A 159 -16.91 -8.18 -21.09
C GLU A 159 -17.17 -8.68 -19.66
N VAL A 160 -18.40 -8.60 -19.15
CA VAL A 160 -18.71 -8.93 -17.76
C VAL A 160 -18.34 -10.37 -17.39
N ALA A 161 -18.59 -11.33 -18.29
CA ALA A 161 -18.25 -12.73 -18.07
C ALA A 161 -16.73 -12.91 -17.90
N THR A 162 -15.93 -12.28 -18.78
CA THR A 162 -14.47 -12.25 -18.68
C THR A 162 -14.02 -11.66 -17.35
N CYS A 163 -14.55 -10.48 -16.98
CA CYS A 163 -14.18 -9.77 -15.75
C CYS A 163 -14.52 -10.58 -14.49
N LEU A 164 -15.65 -11.29 -14.47
CA LEU A 164 -16.08 -12.12 -13.34
C LEU A 164 -15.30 -13.44 -13.24
N SER A 165 -14.70 -13.88 -14.35
CA SER A 165 -13.87 -15.09 -14.42
C SER A 165 -12.39 -14.85 -14.14
N GLU A 166 -11.96 -13.58 -14.03
CA GLU A 166 -10.55 -13.27 -13.75
C GLU A 166 -10.11 -13.90 -12.42
N PRO A 167 -8.94 -14.56 -12.37
CA PRO A 167 -8.44 -15.12 -11.14
C PRO A 167 -8.15 -14.01 -10.12
N HIS A 168 -8.22 -14.36 -8.84
CA HIS A 168 -7.81 -13.44 -7.77
C HIS A 168 -6.38 -12.93 -8.03
N TYR A 169 -6.14 -11.64 -7.80
CA TYR A 169 -4.88 -10.99 -8.17
C TYR A 169 -3.66 -11.71 -7.58
N LYS A 170 -3.71 -12.11 -6.30
CA LYS A 170 -2.69 -12.95 -5.66
C LYS A 170 -2.31 -14.20 -6.48
N THR A 171 -3.31 -14.94 -6.98
CA THR A 171 -3.11 -16.13 -7.80
C THR A 171 -2.47 -15.78 -9.14
N ARG A 172 -2.91 -14.68 -9.76
CA ARG A 172 -2.33 -14.16 -11.00
C ARG A 172 -0.84 -13.84 -10.83
N VAL A 173 -0.48 -13.08 -9.79
CA VAL A 173 0.93 -12.74 -9.50
C VAL A 173 1.77 -14.00 -9.27
N GLY A 174 1.24 -14.98 -8.53
CA GLY A 174 1.91 -16.25 -8.28
C GLY A 174 2.23 -17.03 -9.57
N ASN A 175 1.35 -16.95 -10.57
CA ASN A 175 1.53 -17.62 -11.86
C ASN A 175 2.45 -16.85 -12.81
N GLU A 176 2.32 -15.52 -12.88
CA GLU A 176 3.05 -14.68 -13.83
C GLU A 176 4.49 -14.39 -13.36
N CYS A 177 4.70 -14.23 -12.05
CA CYS A 177 5.98 -13.83 -11.46
C CYS A 177 6.46 -14.81 -10.36
N PRO A 178 6.54 -16.12 -10.62
CA PRO A 178 6.89 -17.11 -9.59
C PRO A 178 8.28 -16.89 -9.00
N LYS A 179 9.23 -16.34 -9.78
CA LYS A 179 10.58 -16.02 -9.30
C LYS A 179 10.59 -14.92 -8.24
N MET A 180 9.64 -13.98 -8.31
CA MET A 180 9.48 -12.91 -7.33
C MET A 180 8.73 -13.37 -6.08
N SER A 181 8.20 -14.60 -6.03
CA SER A 181 7.45 -15.10 -4.88
C SER A 181 8.31 -15.29 -3.62
N ASN A 182 9.61 -15.55 -3.78
CA ASN A 182 10.52 -15.86 -2.67
C ASN A 182 11.16 -14.61 -2.05
N ILE A 183 10.35 -13.90 -1.26
CA ILE A 183 10.72 -12.66 -0.54
C ILE A 183 11.94 -12.81 0.39
N HIS A 184 12.26 -14.02 0.85
CA HIS A 184 13.44 -14.29 1.70
C HIS A 184 14.77 -14.16 0.95
N GLN A 185 14.74 -14.19 -0.38
CA GLN A 185 15.93 -14.01 -1.23
C GLN A 185 16.17 -12.56 -1.61
N TYR A 186 15.28 -11.64 -1.23
CA TYR A 186 15.42 -10.24 -1.59
C TYR A 186 16.57 -9.64 -0.79
N ASN A 187 17.52 -9.07 -1.51
CA ASN A 187 18.62 -8.30 -0.96
C ASN A 187 18.45 -6.82 -1.31
N SER A 188 19.43 -5.98 -0.94
CA SER A 188 19.39 -4.55 -1.23
C SER A 188 19.29 -4.23 -2.73
N GLU A 189 19.86 -5.04 -3.62
CA GLU A 189 19.76 -4.85 -5.07
C GLU A 189 18.35 -5.16 -5.60
N CYS A 190 17.74 -6.26 -5.12
CA CYS A 190 16.34 -6.57 -5.41
C CYS A 190 15.42 -5.43 -4.95
N TRP A 191 15.63 -4.93 -3.73
CA TRP A 191 14.84 -3.82 -3.20
C TRP A 191 15.06 -2.53 -3.97
N ASN A 192 16.31 -2.16 -4.30
CA ASN A 192 16.58 -0.98 -5.13
C ASN A 192 15.88 -1.08 -6.49
N THR A 193 15.89 -2.27 -7.12
CA THR A 193 15.20 -2.52 -8.40
C THR A 193 13.69 -2.31 -8.25
N LEU A 194 13.07 -2.90 -7.22
CA LEU A 194 11.64 -2.78 -6.99
C LEU A 194 11.23 -1.35 -6.63
N ILE A 195 11.99 -0.68 -5.75
CA ILE A 195 11.76 0.72 -5.40
C ILE A 195 11.80 1.56 -6.67
N LYS A 196 12.86 1.45 -7.48
CA LYS A 196 12.99 2.19 -8.74
C LYS A 196 11.83 1.93 -9.68
N ALA A 197 11.45 0.67 -9.91
CA ALA A 197 10.35 0.31 -10.80
C ALA A 197 9.01 0.92 -10.36
N HIS A 198 8.69 0.83 -9.06
CA HIS A 198 7.46 1.38 -8.52
C HIS A 198 7.45 2.91 -8.52
N LEU A 199 8.59 3.59 -8.31
CA LEU A 199 8.68 5.05 -8.40
C LEU A 199 8.57 5.57 -9.83
N PHE A 200 9.18 4.89 -10.80
CA PHE A 200 9.01 5.21 -12.22
C PHE A 200 7.53 5.12 -12.61
N LYS A 201 6.87 4.06 -12.15
CA LYS A 201 5.46 3.86 -12.45
C LYS A 201 4.56 4.86 -11.72
N MET A 202 4.84 5.17 -10.46
CA MET A 202 4.11 6.21 -9.73
C MET A 202 4.22 7.56 -10.47
N ASN A 203 5.43 7.94 -10.89
CA ASN A 203 5.65 9.16 -11.65
C ASN A 203 4.91 9.15 -13.00
N TYR A 204 4.83 7.98 -13.66
CA TYR A 204 4.04 7.84 -14.88
C TYR A 204 2.54 7.97 -14.63
N VAL A 205 2.02 7.38 -13.56
CA VAL A 205 0.61 7.53 -13.15
C VAL A 205 0.30 9.00 -12.88
N VAL A 206 1.19 9.72 -12.18
CA VAL A 206 0.91 11.08 -11.71
C VAL A 206 1.19 12.14 -12.77
N ASN A 207 2.35 12.05 -13.43
CA ASN A 207 2.93 13.08 -14.29
C ASN A 207 3.13 12.63 -15.75
N ASP A 208 2.70 11.43 -16.12
CA ASP A 208 2.91 10.84 -17.46
C ASP A 208 4.40 10.71 -17.87
N SER A 209 5.31 10.72 -16.88
CA SER A 209 6.75 10.51 -17.07
C SER A 209 7.22 9.22 -16.41
N TYR A 210 7.71 8.26 -17.21
CA TYR A 210 8.29 7.01 -16.71
C TYR A 210 9.78 7.16 -16.37
N SER A 211 10.05 7.98 -15.35
CA SER A 211 11.37 8.30 -14.82
C SER A 211 11.33 8.38 -13.29
N LEU A 212 12.48 8.50 -12.61
CA LEU A 212 12.45 8.87 -11.19
C LEU A 212 11.66 10.17 -10.99
N PRO A 213 10.83 10.26 -9.95
CA PRO A 213 10.15 11.49 -9.58
C PRO A 213 11.14 12.54 -9.07
N GLU A 214 10.89 13.81 -9.39
CA GLU A 214 11.69 14.94 -8.92
C GLU A 214 11.18 15.51 -7.58
N GLU A 215 9.91 15.25 -7.27
CA GLU A 215 9.21 15.76 -6.09
C GLU A 215 8.45 14.63 -5.38
N LEU A 216 8.21 14.81 -4.08
CA LEU A 216 7.38 13.90 -3.30
C LEU A 216 5.92 14.01 -3.77
N VAL A 217 5.23 12.88 -3.78
CA VAL A 217 3.82 12.81 -4.16
C VAL A 217 3.05 12.14 -3.03
N SER A 218 2.03 12.82 -2.52
CA SER A 218 1.19 12.28 -1.45
C SER A 218 0.34 11.10 -1.94
N GLN A 219 -0.04 10.23 -1.00
CA GLN A 219 -0.91 9.09 -1.29
C GLN A 219 -2.28 9.54 -1.83
N PHE A 220 -2.78 10.68 -1.35
CA PHE A 220 -3.99 11.33 -1.87
C PHE A 220 -3.86 11.65 -3.36
N VAL A 221 -2.80 12.33 -3.80
CA VAL A 221 -2.58 12.69 -5.20
C VAL A 221 -2.40 11.45 -6.08
N ILE A 222 -1.69 10.43 -5.60
CA ILE A 222 -1.55 9.15 -6.31
C ILE A 222 -2.93 8.53 -6.53
N PHE A 223 -3.78 8.52 -5.50
CA PHE A 223 -5.13 7.97 -5.59
C PHE A 223 -6.04 8.76 -6.52
N GLU A 224 -6.00 10.10 -6.48
CA GLU A 224 -6.75 10.93 -7.44
C GLU A 224 -6.38 10.61 -8.88
N LYS A 225 -5.09 10.43 -9.16
CA LYS A 225 -4.61 10.04 -10.50
C LYS A 225 -4.99 8.61 -10.86
N GLN A 226 -5.06 7.69 -9.89
CA GLN A 226 -5.63 6.37 -10.09
C GLN A 226 -7.11 6.44 -10.50
N ILE A 227 -7.90 7.31 -9.86
CA ILE A 227 -9.31 7.55 -10.22
C ILE A 227 -9.41 8.12 -11.63
N GLU A 228 -8.73 9.24 -11.88
CA GLU A 228 -8.78 9.96 -13.14
C GLU A 228 -8.44 9.06 -14.33
N LYS A 229 -7.32 8.33 -14.24
CA LYS A 229 -6.77 7.59 -15.39
C LYS A 229 -7.24 6.15 -15.50
N TYR A 230 -7.68 5.52 -14.41
CA TYR A 230 -7.90 4.06 -14.39
C TYR A 230 -9.21 3.61 -13.72
N ILE A 231 -9.48 4.01 -12.48
CA ILE A 231 -10.63 3.48 -11.71
C ILE A 231 -11.94 4.08 -12.24
N GLY A 232 -11.97 5.38 -12.53
CA GLY A 232 -13.14 6.10 -13.03
C GLY A 232 -13.47 5.83 -14.51
N GLN A 233 -12.67 4.98 -15.17
CA GLN A 233 -12.87 4.61 -16.57
C GLN A 233 -14.04 3.61 -16.72
N PRO A 234 -14.65 3.47 -17.91
CA PRO A 234 -15.80 2.57 -18.12
C PRO A 234 -15.54 1.12 -17.72
N CYS A 235 -14.29 0.66 -17.77
CA CYS A 235 -13.88 -0.62 -17.25
C CYS A 235 -12.85 -0.43 -16.13
N PRO A 236 -13.29 -0.31 -14.86
CA PRO A 236 -12.43 0.08 -13.75
C PRO A 236 -11.25 -0.86 -13.54
N LYS A 237 -10.07 -0.25 -13.50
CA LYS A 237 -8.79 -0.93 -13.23
C LYS A 237 -7.93 -0.04 -12.34
N VAL A 238 -6.84 -0.60 -11.80
CA VAL A 238 -5.79 0.16 -11.13
C VAL A 238 -4.46 -0.07 -11.83
N ALA A 239 -3.64 0.96 -11.91
CA ALA A 239 -2.23 0.78 -12.22
C ALA A 239 -1.56 0.11 -11.01
N VAL A 240 -0.87 -1.01 -11.24
CA VAL A 240 -0.26 -1.78 -10.15
C VAL A 240 0.83 -0.97 -9.45
N LEU A 241 0.69 -0.75 -8.14
CA LEU A 241 1.66 -0.04 -7.28
C LEU A 241 1.69 -0.70 -5.90
N SER A 242 2.83 -0.68 -5.22
CA SER A 242 2.98 -1.22 -3.87
C SER A 242 3.23 -0.10 -2.88
N ALA A 243 2.58 -0.17 -1.72
CA ALA A 243 2.75 0.79 -0.63
C ALA A 243 4.21 0.89 -0.14
N PHE A 244 4.94 -0.22 -0.07
CA PHE A 244 6.29 -0.26 0.54
C PHE A 244 7.34 0.61 -0.18
N PRO A 245 7.51 0.53 -1.52
CA PRO A 245 8.33 1.49 -2.27
C PRO A 245 7.93 2.95 -2.10
N LEU A 246 6.63 3.23 -2.01
CA LEU A 246 6.13 4.60 -1.87
C LEU A 246 6.44 5.16 -0.48
N PHE A 247 6.26 4.35 0.57
CA PHE A 247 6.70 4.68 1.92
C PHE A 247 8.20 4.95 1.97
N VAL A 248 9.02 4.09 1.37
CA VAL A 248 10.49 4.29 1.33
C VAL A 248 10.85 5.62 0.65
N PHE A 249 10.12 5.99 -0.40
CA PHE A 249 10.33 7.27 -1.08
C PHE A 249 9.97 8.47 -0.23
N ASP A 250 8.84 8.40 0.47
CA ASP A 250 8.39 9.46 1.36
C ASP A 250 9.31 9.61 2.58
N TYR A 251 9.69 8.49 3.20
CA TYR A 251 10.54 8.44 4.40
C TYR A 251 11.94 9.02 4.18
N PHE A 252 12.63 8.62 3.09
CA PHE A 252 13.99 9.11 2.81
C PHE A 252 14.01 10.42 2.02
N GLY A 253 12.90 10.78 1.37
CA GLY A 253 12.83 11.93 0.49
C GLY A 253 13.52 11.72 -0.86
N CYS A 254 13.23 12.64 -1.80
CA CYS A 254 13.68 12.54 -3.19
C CYS A 254 15.20 12.45 -3.34
N LYS A 255 15.95 13.33 -2.65
CA LYS A 255 17.41 13.45 -2.82
C LYS A 255 18.13 12.18 -2.42
N GLU A 256 17.78 11.61 -1.29
CA GLU A 256 18.44 10.40 -0.78
C GLU A 256 18.09 9.18 -1.62
N ILE A 257 16.83 9.07 -2.07
CA ILE A 257 16.41 7.97 -2.93
C ILE A 257 17.08 8.02 -4.29
N ILE A 258 17.19 9.20 -4.91
CA ILE A 258 17.91 9.35 -6.17
C ILE A 258 19.37 8.90 -5.97
N ARG A 259 20.06 9.40 -4.93
CA ARG A 259 21.43 9.02 -4.60
C ARG A 259 21.61 7.51 -4.42
N ARG A 260 20.61 6.83 -3.88
CA ARG A 260 20.62 5.39 -3.65
C ARG A 260 20.40 4.56 -4.92
N LEU A 261 19.65 5.09 -5.89
CA LEU A 261 19.18 4.36 -7.08
C LEU A 261 19.94 4.70 -8.37
N THR A 262 20.87 5.64 -8.31
CA THR A 262 21.82 6.02 -9.38
C THR A 262 23.23 5.61 -9.01
#